data_AF-A0A8J8CKJ1-F1
#
_entry.id   AF-A0A8J8CKJ1-F1
#
_cell.length_a   1.000
_cell.length_b   1.000
_cell.length_c   1.000
_cell.angle_alpha   90.00
_cell.angle_beta   90.00
_cell.angle_gamma   90.00
#
_symmetry.space_group_name_H-M   'P 1'
#
loop_
_entity.id
_entity.type
_entity.pdbx_description
1 polymer ?
#
loop_
_entity_poly.entity_id
_entity_poly.type
_entity_poly.pdbx_seq_one_letter_code
_entity_poly.pdbx_strand_id
1 'polypeptide(L)'
;MSLYFERDKCYLNLHNKNFSICEKIKDSSIKNICYGSVAESEKNFSICEKMINCSKFEREICYYGVASAKKDISICDHKIVDKNLKDRCYLSIAISENDSSICDKINDESEKSKCYSKTLVAQP
;
A
#
# COMPACT_ATOMS: atom_id res chain seq x y z
N MET A 1 -2.90 18.68 23.43
CA MET A 1 -3.50 17.45 22.84
C MET A 1 -4.87 17.23 23.46
N SER A 2 -5.89 16.85 22.69
CA SER A 2 -7.23 16.54 23.24
C SER A 2 -7.31 15.08 23.68
N LEU A 3 -8.16 14.77 24.67
CA LEU A 3 -8.41 13.40 25.13
C LEU A 3 -8.89 12.45 24.00
N TYR A 4 -9.53 13.00 22.97
CA TYR A 4 -9.96 12.25 21.79
C TYR A 4 -8.79 11.76 20.95
N PHE A 5 -7.76 12.59 20.77
CA PHE A 5 -6.57 12.23 19.99
C PHE A 5 -5.80 11.06 20.64
N GLU A 6 -5.58 11.12 21.96
CA GLU A 6 -4.87 10.06 22.68
C GLU A 6 -5.62 8.73 22.65
N ARG A 7 -6.95 8.78 22.76
CA ARG A 7 -7.80 7.59 22.65
C ARG A 7 -7.79 6.99 21.24
N ASP A 8 -7.86 7.82 20.22
CA ASP A 8 -7.86 7.38 18.83
C ASP A 8 -6.50 6.74 18.46
N LYS A 9 -5.40 7.27 19.00
CA LYS A 9 -4.07 6.65 18.91
C LYS A 9 -4.00 5.28 19.61
N CYS A 10 -4.71 5.09 20.72
CA CYS A 10 -4.83 3.79 21.37
C CYS A 10 -5.51 2.77 20.43
N TYR A 11 -6.58 3.15 19.73
CA TYR A 11 -7.22 2.27 18.74
C TYR A 11 -6.30 1.87 17.60
N LEU A 12 -5.41 2.75 17.15
CA LEU A 12 -4.40 2.43 16.14
C LEU A 12 -3.35 1.44 16.64
N ASN A 13 -2.94 1.55 17.91
CA ASN A 13 -1.92 0.69 18.52
C ASN A 13 -2.45 -0.68 18.96
N LEU A 14 -3.76 -0.84 19.06
CA LEU A 14 -4.35 -2.17 19.14
C LEU A 14 -4.05 -2.84 17.80
N HIS A 15 -3.06 -3.74 17.77
CA HIS A 15 -2.65 -4.58 16.63
C HIS A 15 -3.75 -5.54 16.15
N ASN A 16 -5.02 -5.17 16.30
CA ASN A 16 -6.16 -5.90 15.82
C ASN A 16 -6.51 -5.37 14.44
N LYS A 17 -6.34 -6.27 13.47
CA LYS A 17 -6.79 -6.19 12.07
C LYS A 17 -8.32 -6.15 11.95
N ASN A 18 -9.01 -5.59 12.95
CA ASN A 18 -10.47 -5.61 13.04
C ASN A 18 -11.01 -4.31 12.46
N PHE A 19 -11.55 -4.41 11.24
CA PHE A 19 -12.24 -3.35 10.52
C PHE A 19 -13.20 -2.52 11.40
N SER A 20 -13.93 -3.19 12.31
CA SER A 20 -14.94 -2.54 13.17
C SER A 20 -14.36 -1.54 14.17
N ILE A 21 -13.05 -1.61 14.45
CA ILE A 21 -12.37 -0.67 15.35
C ILE A 21 -12.17 0.67 14.65
N CYS A 22 -11.84 0.67 13.36
CA CYS A 22 -11.62 1.90 12.59
C CYS A 22 -12.85 2.81 12.64
N GLU A 23 -14.06 2.26 12.64
CA GLU A 23 -15.31 3.04 12.72
C GLU A 23 -15.48 3.82 14.03
N LYS A 24 -14.81 3.41 15.11
CA LYS A 24 -14.86 4.09 16.41
C LYS A 24 -13.92 5.29 16.51
N ILE A 25 -12.99 5.42 15.57
CA ILE A 25 -12.00 6.49 15.50
C ILE A 25 -12.70 7.75 14.96
N LYS A 26 -12.57 8.86 15.69
CA LYS A 26 -13.18 10.15 15.31
C LYS A 26 -12.24 10.97 14.44
N ASP A 27 -10.95 10.95 14.75
CA ASP A 27 -9.93 11.62 13.95
C ASP A 27 -9.82 10.96 12.58
N SER A 28 -10.10 11.72 11.52
CA SER A 28 -10.12 11.18 10.16
C SER A 28 -8.76 10.68 9.70
N SER A 29 -7.68 11.31 10.14
CA SER A 29 -6.32 10.91 9.76
C SER A 29 -5.96 9.57 10.39
N ILE A 30 -6.21 9.41 11.69
CA ILE A 30 -6.01 8.13 12.39
C ILE A 30 -6.94 7.05 11.82
N LYS A 31 -8.19 7.41 11.50
CA LYS A 31 -9.17 6.49 10.89
C LYS A 31 -8.70 5.96 9.55
N ASN A 32 -8.16 6.83 8.70
CA ASN A 32 -7.60 6.44 7.39
C ASN A 32 -6.36 5.57 7.51
N ILE A 33 -5.48 5.84 8.47
CA ILE A 33 -4.33 4.97 8.76
C ILE A 33 -4.82 3.57 9.17
N CYS A 34 -5.85 3.50 10.03
CA CYS A 34 -6.47 2.24 10.42
C CYS A 34 -7.02 1.47 9.20
N TYR A 35 -7.76 2.15 8.30
CA TYR A 35 -8.24 1.54 7.07
C TYR A 35 -7.13 1.03 6.17
N GLY A 36 -6.03 1.77 6.02
CA GLY A 36 -4.87 1.33 5.26
C GLY A 36 -4.27 0.04 5.80
N SER A 37 -4.03 -0.02 7.12
CA SER A 37 -3.49 -1.22 7.78
C SER A 37 -4.42 -2.43 7.67
N VAL A 38 -5.73 -2.24 7.80
CA VAL A 38 -6.72 -3.32 7.63
C VAL A 38 -6.77 -3.77 6.17
N ALA A 39 -6.80 -2.83 5.21
CA ALA A 39 -6.79 -3.13 3.78
C ALA A 39 -5.61 -4.01 3.40
N GLU A 40 -4.41 -3.65 3.83
CA GLU A 40 -3.18 -4.39 3.57
C GLU A 40 -3.23 -5.79 4.19
N SER A 41 -3.61 -5.88 5.46
CA SER A 41 -3.68 -7.15 6.17
C SER A 41 -4.71 -8.11 5.58
N GLU A 42 -5.89 -7.59 5.22
CA GLU A 42 -6.97 -8.38 4.60
C GLU A 42 -6.76 -8.57 3.09
N LYS A 43 -5.73 -7.94 2.51
CA LYS A 43 -5.46 -7.92 1.07
C LYS A 43 -6.67 -7.46 0.25
N ASN A 44 -7.42 -6.49 0.80
CA ASN A 44 -8.68 -6.00 0.27
C ASN A 44 -8.62 -4.51 -0.04
N PHE A 45 -8.38 -4.18 -1.32
CA PHE A 45 -8.24 -2.78 -1.75
C PHE A 45 -9.54 -1.98 -1.62
N SER A 46 -10.72 -2.64 -1.59
CA SER A 46 -12.00 -1.93 -1.47
C SER A 46 -12.12 -1.18 -0.14
N ILE A 47 -11.30 -1.51 0.86
CA ILE A 47 -11.25 -0.78 2.14
C ILE A 47 -10.60 0.60 1.96
N CYS A 48 -9.65 0.76 1.04
CA CYS A 48 -9.05 2.08 0.73
C CYS A 48 -10.09 3.08 0.19
N GLU A 49 -11.16 2.58 -0.47
CA GLU A 49 -12.27 3.42 -0.96
C GLU A 49 -13.09 4.04 0.20
N LYS A 50 -12.97 3.49 1.41
CA LYS A 50 -13.64 4.01 2.63
C LYS A 50 -12.88 5.16 3.30
N MET A 51 -11.67 5.47 2.85
CA MET A 51 -10.89 6.58 3.38
C MET A 51 -11.55 7.92 3.05
N ILE A 52 -11.65 8.80 4.05
CA ILE A 52 -12.35 10.08 3.98
C ILE A 52 -11.39 11.25 4.25
N ASN A 53 -11.64 12.43 3.69
CA ASN A 53 -10.80 13.61 3.91
C ASN A 53 -9.29 13.40 3.64
N CYS A 54 -8.94 12.43 2.79
CA CYS A 54 -7.56 12.19 2.35
C CYS A 54 -7.37 12.63 0.90
N SER A 55 -6.14 12.97 0.56
CA SER A 55 -5.71 13.20 -0.80
C SER A 55 -5.81 11.92 -1.64
N LYS A 56 -5.82 12.09 -2.96
CA LYS A 56 -5.73 10.97 -3.91
C LYS A 56 -4.44 10.16 -3.67
N PHE A 57 -3.33 10.85 -3.44
CA PHE A 57 -2.03 10.22 -3.22
C PHE A 57 -2.01 9.32 -1.97
N GLU A 58 -2.61 9.77 -0.85
CA GLU A 58 -2.74 8.94 0.36
C GLU A 58 -3.56 7.66 0.11
N ARG A 59 -4.61 7.75 -0.70
CA ARG A 59 -5.38 6.56 -1.10
C ARG A 59 -4.57 5.64 -2.01
N GLU A 60 -3.77 6.19 -2.93
CA GLU A 60 -2.85 5.41 -3.77
C GLU A 60 -1.78 4.68 -2.93
N ILE A 61 -1.30 5.28 -1.83
CA ILE A 61 -0.42 4.59 -0.87
C ILE A 61 -1.11 3.38 -0.23
N CYS A 62 -2.39 3.50 0.13
CA CYS A 62 -3.18 2.36 0.62
C CYS A 62 -3.25 1.24 -0.44
N TYR A 63 -3.52 1.59 -1.70
CA TYR A 63 -3.52 0.60 -2.79
C TYR A 63 -2.16 -0.07 -2.99
N TYR A 64 -1.07 0.70 -2.89
CA TYR A 64 0.28 0.16 -2.94
C TYR A 64 0.51 -0.90 -1.84
N GLY A 65 0.13 -0.61 -0.59
CA GLY A 65 0.26 -1.57 0.52
C GLY A 65 -0.49 -2.87 0.23
N VAL A 66 -1.73 -2.77 -0.24
CA VAL A 66 -2.53 -3.95 -0.64
C VAL A 66 -1.90 -4.70 -1.80
N ALA A 67 -1.43 -4.00 -2.83
CA ALA A 67 -0.78 -4.59 -4.00
C ALA A 67 0.45 -5.40 -3.59
N SER A 68 1.31 -4.86 -2.73
CA SER A 68 2.50 -5.54 -2.21
C SER A 68 2.14 -6.74 -1.33
N ALA A 69 1.19 -6.61 -0.41
CA ALA A 69 0.78 -7.71 0.46
C ALA A 69 0.09 -8.85 -0.32
N LYS A 70 -0.66 -8.51 -1.37
CA LYS A 70 -1.33 -9.47 -2.26
C LYS A 70 -0.41 -10.00 -3.37
N LYS A 71 0.67 -9.29 -3.66
CA LYS A 71 1.55 -9.50 -4.82
C LYS A 71 0.80 -9.40 -6.16
N ASP A 72 -0.15 -8.47 -6.21
CA ASP A 72 -1.09 -8.31 -7.33
C ASP A 72 -0.77 -7.04 -8.12
N ILE A 73 -0.05 -7.20 -9.23
CA ILE A 73 0.37 -6.09 -10.10
C ILE A 73 -0.81 -5.35 -10.74
N SER A 74 -1.98 -5.97 -10.86
CA SER A 74 -3.15 -5.33 -11.48
C SER A 74 -3.65 -4.16 -10.63
N ILE A 75 -3.40 -4.20 -9.31
CA ILE A 75 -3.69 -3.08 -8.41
C ILE A 75 -2.75 -1.91 -8.72
N CYS A 76 -1.45 -2.17 -8.94
CA CYS A 76 -0.52 -1.14 -9.42
C CYS A 76 -0.98 -0.56 -10.76
N ASP A 77 -1.40 -1.43 -11.69
CA ASP A 77 -1.83 -1.05 -13.05
C ASP A 77 -3.06 -0.12 -13.04
N HIS A 78 -4.06 -0.42 -12.21
CA HIS A 78 -5.38 0.22 -12.30
C HIS A 78 -5.75 1.16 -11.16
N LYS A 79 -5.11 1.04 -9.99
CA LYS A 79 -5.43 1.85 -8.81
C LYS A 79 -4.39 2.93 -8.50
N ILE A 80 -3.19 2.83 -9.06
CA ILE A 80 -2.11 3.80 -8.86
C ILE A 80 -1.86 4.57 -10.16
N VAL A 81 -1.92 5.90 -10.06
CA VAL A 81 -1.74 6.83 -11.18
C VAL A 81 -0.42 7.58 -11.05
N ASP A 82 0.02 7.88 -9.81
CA ASP A 82 1.33 8.48 -9.58
C ASP A 82 2.43 7.56 -10.10
N LYS A 83 3.24 8.06 -11.04
CA LYS A 83 4.24 7.26 -11.76
C LYS A 83 5.31 6.70 -10.82
N ASN A 84 5.80 7.53 -9.91
CA ASN A 84 6.86 7.15 -8.97
C ASN A 84 6.36 6.11 -7.97
N LEU A 85 5.12 6.23 -7.50
CA LEU A 85 4.50 5.23 -6.65
C LEU A 85 4.22 3.93 -7.40
N LYS A 86 3.82 4.02 -8.67
CA LYS A 86 3.56 2.87 -9.54
C LYS A 86 4.83 2.06 -9.83
N ASP A 87 5.92 2.74 -10.16
CA ASP A 87 7.23 2.10 -10.35
C ASP A 87 7.71 1.40 -9.07
N ARG A 88 7.53 2.04 -7.89
CA ARG A 88 7.82 1.40 -6.60
C ARG A 88 6.91 0.19 -6.31
N CYS A 89 5.66 0.23 -6.74
CA CYS A 89 4.71 -0.88 -6.65
C CYS A 89 5.23 -2.10 -7.42
N TYR A 90 5.60 -1.92 -8.69
CA TYR A 90 6.18 -2.99 -9.49
C TYR A 90 7.48 -3.52 -8.90
N LEU A 91 8.40 -2.62 -8.50
CA LEU A 91 9.66 -3.01 -7.88
C LEU A 91 9.45 -3.88 -6.62
N SER A 92 8.55 -3.46 -5.73
CA SER A 92 8.25 -4.19 -4.50
C SER A 92 7.75 -5.60 -4.80
N ILE A 93 6.87 -5.77 -5.78
CA ILE A 93 6.30 -7.07 -6.13
C ILE A 93 7.34 -7.93 -6.86
N ALA A 94 8.07 -7.36 -7.83
CA ALA A 94 9.13 -8.04 -8.57
C ALA A 94 10.17 -8.67 -7.64
N ILE A 95 10.67 -7.90 -6.66
CA ILE A 95 11.62 -8.40 -5.67
C ILE A 95 11.00 -9.47 -4.77
N SER A 96 9.75 -9.25 -4.31
CA SER A 96 9.09 -10.20 -3.40
C SER A 96 8.74 -11.54 -4.05
N GLU A 97 8.44 -11.55 -5.34
CA GLU A 97 8.18 -12.76 -6.12
C GLU A 97 9.43 -13.31 -6.81
N ASN A 98 10.54 -12.57 -6.75
CA ASN A 98 11.74 -12.85 -7.53
C ASN A 98 11.42 -13.02 -9.03
N ASP A 99 10.52 -12.18 -9.55
CA ASP A 99 10.04 -12.17 -10.94
C ASP A 99 10.57 -10.94 -11.67
N SER A 100 11.62 -11.15 -12.46
CA SER A 100 12.27 -10.10 -13.23
C SER A 100 11.42 -9.58 -14.39
N SER A 101 10.39 -10.31 -14.84
CA SER A 101 9.52 -9.86 -15.94
C SER A 101 8.70 -8.62 -15.55
N ILE A 102 8.46 -8.43 -14.25
CA ILE A 102 7.77 -7.26 -13.72
C ILE A 102 8.65 -6.00 -13.82
N CYS A 103 9.99 -6.16 -13.80
CA CYS A 103 10.93 -5.04 -13.92
C CYS A 103 10.76 -4.29 -15.26
N ASP A 104 10.24 -4.94 -16.31
CA ASP A 104 9.97 -4.30 -17.58
C ASP A 104 8.86 -3.24 -17.54
N LYS A 105 8.00 -3.30 -16.51
CA LYS A 105 6.93 -2.31 -16.30
C LYS A 105 7.40 -1.03 -15.62
N ILE A 106 8.61 -1.01 -15.08
CA ILE A 106 9.17 0.15 -14.37
C ILE A 106 9.67 1.17 -15.41
N ASN A 107 9.24 2.42 -15.28
CA ASN A 107 9.62 3.48 -16.23
C ASN A 107 10.93 4.17 -15.84
N ASP A 108 11.19 4.35 -14.55
CA ASP A 108 12.45 4.90 -14.09
C ASP A 108 13.61 3.91 -14.29
N GLU A 109 14.59 4.28 -15.12
CA GLU A 109 15.71 3.41 -15.48
C GLU A 109 16.59 3.00 -14.28
N SER A 110 16.69 3.85 -13.26
CA SER A 110 17.45 3.55 -12.05
C SER A 110 16.74 2.49 -11.21
N GLU A 111 15.43 2.65 -10.99
CA GLU A 111 14.62 1.65 -10.29
C GLU A 111 14.48 0.35 -11.10
N LYS A 112 14.41 0.43 -12.44
CA LYS A 112 14.41 -0.74 -13.33
C LYS A 112 15.72 -1.51 -13.22
N SER A 113 16.87 -0.83 -13.29
CA SER A 113 18.18 -1.45 -13.11
C SER A 113 18.32 -2.10 -11.74
N LYS A 114 17.87 -1.42 -10.69
CA LYS A 114 17.82 -1.95 -9.32
C LYS A 114 16.93 -3.19 -9.21
N CYS A 115 15.78 -3.21 -9.88
CA CYS A 115 14.89 -4.35 -9.94
C CYS A 115 15.59 -5.61 -10.48
N TYR A 116 16.24 -5.52 -11.64
CA TYR A 116 17.00 -6.64 -12.22
C TYR A 116 18.17 -7.08 -11.35
N SER A 117 18.85 -6.15 -10.66
CA SER A 117 19.94 -6.52 -9.77
C SER A 117 19.49 -7.29 -8.52
N LYS A 118 18.23 -7.09 -8.10
CA LYS A 118 17.67 -7.67 -6.87
C LYS A 118 16.81 -8.90 -7.13
N THR A 119 16.37 -9.10 -8.36
CA THR A 119 15.74 -10.34 -8.79
C THR A 119 16.83 -11.24 -9.37
N LEU A 120 16.75 -12.55 -9.13
CA LEU A 120 17.64 -13.50 -9.78
C LEU A 120 17.31 -13.47 -11.27
N VAL A 121 18.14 -12.76 -12.03
CA VAL A 121 18.13 -12.92 -13.48
C VAL A 121 18.52 -14.37 -13.73
N ALA A 122 17.57 -15.20 -14.14
CA ALA A 122 17.89 -16.37 -14.93
C ALA A 122 18.46 -15.84 -16.25
N GLN A 123 19.74 -15.47 -16.23
CA GLN A 123 20.48 -15.29 -17.47
C GLN A 123 20.53 -16.67 -18.13
N PRO A 124 20.17 -16.79 -19.43
CA PRO A 124 20.44 -18.01 -20.18
C PRO A 124 21.93 -18.34 -20.21
#